data_AF-A0A535R7M2-F1
#
_entry.id   AF-A0A535R7M2-F1
#
_cell.length_a   1.000
_cell.length_b   1.000
_cell.length_c   1.000
_cell.angle_alpha   90.00
_cell.angle_beta   90.00
_cell.angle_gamma   90.00
#
_symmetry.space_group_name_H-M   'P 1'
#
loop_
_entity.id
_entity.type
_entity.pdbx_description
1 polymer ?
#
loop_
_entity_poly.entity_id
_entity_poly.type
_entity_poly.pdbx_seq_one_letter_code
_entity_poly.pdbx_strand_id
1 'polypeptide(L)'
;MFQDILRESWVYREIVEEGLEKGREEGREEGREEGRIQEQQDMLIRLVQVRFPELLGLAKQQSSGVMKPGILSSVNLNLATAQTIEEARKLLLNISKDETKH
;
A
#
# COMPACT_ATOMS: atom_id res chain seq x y z
N MET A 1 3.56 25.80 -36.22
CA MET A 1 4.86 26.21 -36.81
C MET A 1 6.01 26.03 -35.83
N PHE A 2 6.16 26.82 -34.74
CA PHE A 2 7.30 26.65 -33.82
C PHE A 2 7.29 25.32 -33.05
N GLN A 3 6.12 24.84 -32.60
CA GLN A 3 6.02 23.55 -31.92
C GLN A 3 6.31 22.36 -32.84
N ASP A 4 6.00 22.48 -34.14
CA ASP A 4 6.28 21.43 -35.13
C ASP A 4 7.79 21.31 -35.37
N ILE A 5 8.48 22.46 -35.51
CA ILE A 5 9.95 22.52 -35.64
C ILE A 5 10.64 21.95 -34.39
N LEU A 6 10.11 22.27 -33.19
CA LEU A 6 10.64 21.73 -31.95
C LEU A 6 10.43 20.21 -31.87
N ARG A 7 9.25 19.70 -32.26
CA ARG A 7 8.96 18.25 -32.28
C ARG A 7 9.87 17.45 -33.22
N GLU A 8 10.34 18.07 -34.30
CA GLU A 8 11.30 17.48 -35.22
C GLU A 8 12.74 17.52 -34.69
N SER A 9 13.04 18.38 -33.72
CA SER A 9 14.36 18.44 -33.09
C SER A 9 14.68 17.12 -32.40
N TRP A 10 15.90 16.62 -32.61
CA TRP A 10 16.43 15.45 -31.91
C TRP A 10 16.34 15.62 -30.39
N VAL A 11 16.67 16.81 -29.88
CA VAL A 11 16.63 17.12 -28.44
C VAL A 11 15.22 16.99 -27.86
N TYR A 12 14.19 17.41 -28.60
CA TYR A 12 12.82 17.28 -28.12
C TYR A 12 12.35 15.83 -28.07
N ARG A 13 12.74 15.02 -29.07
CA ARG A 13 12.44 13.59 -29.08
C ARG A 13 13.09 12.88 -27.90
N GLU A 14 14.36 13.16 -27.63
CA GLU A 14 15.08 12.61 -26.48
C GLU A 14 14.37 12.95 -25.16
N ILE A 15 13.99 14.22 -24.96
CA ILE A 15 13.27 14.65 -23.74
C ILE A 15 11.91 13.94 -23.59
N VAL A 16 11.18 13.76 -24.69
CA VAL A 16 9.89 13.05 -24.67
C VAL A 16 10.08 11.56 -24.38
N GLU A 17 11.08 10.92 -24.99
CA GLU A 17 11.43 9.52 -24.75
C GLU A 17 11.85 9.29 -23.29
N GLU A 18 12.74 10.12 -22.75
CA GLU A 18 13.11 10.08 -21.33
C GLU A 18 11.90 10.30 -20.42
N GLY A 19 11.00 11.22 -20.75
CA GLY A 19 9.79 11.49 -19.98
C GLY A 19 8.82 10.30 -19.96
N LEU A 20 8.67 9.63 -21.11
CA LEU A 20 7.86 8.40 -21.20
C LEU A 20 8.49 7.24 -20.45
N GLU A 21 9.82 7.09 -20.51
CA GLU A 21 10.54 6.06 -19.77
C GLU A 21 10.42 6.25 -18.26
N LYS A 22 10.66 7.48 -17.76
CA LYS A 22 10.46 7.85 -16.36
C LYS A 22 9.03 7.61 -15.89
N GLY A 23 8.03 8.09 -16.64
CA GLY A 23 6.63 7.88 -16.28
C GLY A 23 6.21 6.40 -16.27
N ARG A 24 6.81 5.58 -17.14
CA ARG A 24 6.61 4.12 -17.16
C ARG A 24 7.32 3.42 -16.00
N GLU A 25 8.45 3.95 -15.52
CA GLU A 25 9.15 3.46 -14.35
C GLU A 25 8.38 3.81 -13.07
N GLU A 26 8.00 5.08 -12.90
CA GLU A 26 7.18 5.56 -11.78
C GLU A 26 5.86 4.77 -11.68
N GLY A 27 5.12 4.63 -12.78
CA GLY A 27 3.87 3.85 -12.77
C GLY A 27 4.05 2.36 -12.44
N ARG A 28 5.23 1.78 -12.71
CA ARG A 28 5.54 0.42 -12.26
C ARG A 28 5.83 0.37 -10.76
N GLU A 29 6.50 1.37 -10.21
CA GLU A 29 6.80 1.44 -8.79
C GLU A 29 5.51 1.65 -7.98
N GLU A 30 4.68 2.61 -8.39
CA GLU A 30 3.37 2.85 -7.77
C GLU A 30 2.50 1.59 -7.79
N GLY A 31 2.38 0.92 -8.95
CA GLY A 31 1.60 -0.32 -9.06
C GLY A 31 2.14 -1.47 -8.21
N ARG A 32 3.46 -1.55 -7.99
CA ARG A 32 4.04 -2.54 -7.06
C ARG A 32 3.69 -2.20 -5.62
N GLU A 33 3.76 -0.93 -5.23
CA GLU A 33 3.46 -0.51 -3.86
C GLU A 33 1.98 -0.70 -3.53
N GLU A 34 1.07 -0.28 -4.41
CA GLU A 34 -0.37 -0.53 -4.29
C GLU A 34 -0.68 -2.03 -4.17
N GLY A 35 -0.04 -2.86 -5.00
CA GLY A 35 -0.18 -4.31 -4.93
C GLY A 35 0.26 -4.89 -3.59
N ARG A 36 1.37 -4.39 -3.02
CA ARG A 36 1.86 -4.81 -1.70
C ARG A 36 0.91 -4.39 -0.59
N ILE A 37 0.34 -3.18 -0.65
CA ILE A 37 -0.64 -2.71 0.33
C ILE A 37 -1.87 -3.63 0.29
N GLN A 38 -2.41 -3.87 -0.91
CA GLN A 38 -3.59 -4.72 -1.09
C GLN A 38 -3.34 -6.15 -0.59
N GLU A 39 -2.18 -6.74 -0.91
CA GLU A 39 -1.81 -8.07 -0.42
C GLU A 39 -1.77 -8.13 1.12
N GLN A 40 -1.20 -7.11 1.76
CA GLN A 40 -1.13 -7.07 3.22
C GLN A 40 -2.50 -6.85 3.87
N GLN A 41 -3.38 -6.05 3.25
CA GLN A 41 -4.77 -5.89 3.70
C GLN A 41 -5.53 -7.22 3.58
N ASP A 42 -5.43 -7.90 2.44
CA ASP A 42 -6.10 -9.19 2.23
C ASP A 42 -5.60 -10.24 3.22
N MET A 43 -4.29 -10.28 3.50
CA MET A 43 -3.72 -11.15 4.52
C MET A 43 -4.27 -10.85 5.91
N LEU A 44 -4.36 -9.58 6.29
CA LEU A 44 -4.93 -9.15 7.56
C LEU A 44 -6.37 -9.64 7.71
N ILE A 45 -7.19 -9.41 6.69
CA ILE A 45 -8.60 -9.82 6.69
C ILE A 45 -8.73 -11.33 6.81
N ARG A 46 -7.94 -12.10 6.06
CA ARG A 46 -7.94 -13.58 6.13
C ARG A 46 -7.52 -14.07 7.51
N LEU A 47 -6.46 -13.51 8.08
CA LEU A 47 -5.94 -13.92 9.38
C LEU A 47 -6.95 -13.65 10.50
N VAL A 48 -7.58 -12.47 10.48
CA VAL A 48 -8.63 -12.12 11.44
C VAL A 48 -9.84 -13.02 11.25
N GLN A 49 -10.27 -13.28 10.01
CA GLN A 49 -11.41 -14.17 9.76
C GLN A 49 -11.18 -15.60 10.27
N VAL A 50 -9.95 -16.11 10.19
CA VAL A 50 -9.60 -17.46 10.64
C VAL A 50 -9.46 -17.55 12.17
N ARG A 51 -8.83 -16.56 12.80
CA ARG A 51 -8.48 -16.65 14.24
C ARG A 51 -9.44 -15.90 15.17
N PHE A 52 -9.99 -14.77 14.71
CA PHE A 52 -10.74 -13.81 15.51
C PHE A 52 -11.92 -13.22 14.71
N PRO A 53 -12.88 -14.04 14.25
CA PRO A 53 -13.93 -13.62 13.31
C PRO A 53 -14.77 -12.44 13.84
N GLU A 54 -14.90 -12.28 15.15
CA GLU A 54 -15.62 -11.17 15.79
C GLU A 54 -14.97 -9.80 15.55
N LEU A 55 -13.68 -9.79 15.19
CA LEU A 55 -12.91 -8.57 14.92
C LEU A 55 -12.90 -8.19 13.43
N LEU A 56 -13.57 -8.95 12.55
CA LEU A 56 -13.52 -8.72 11.11
C LEU A 56 -13.97 -7.31 10.71
N GLY A 57 -15.04 -6.80 11.33
CA GLY A 57 -15.51 -5.43 11.09
C GLY A 57 -14.46 -4.38 11.48
N LEU A 58 -13.82 -4.57 12.63
CA LEU A 58 -12.76 -3.68 13.11
C LEU A 58 -11.52 -3.74 12.19
N ALA A 59 -11.13 -4.94 11.74
CA ALA A 59 -9.98 -5.12 10.85
C ALA A 59 -10.19 -4.41 9.50
N LYS A 60 -11.39 -4.53 8.90
CA LYS A 60 -11.74 -3.80 7.67
C LYS A 60 -11.67 -2.29 7.86
N GLN A 61 -12.23 -1.79 8.96
CA GLN A 61 -12.25 -0.35 9.25
C GLN A 61 -10.83 0.20 9.50
N GLN A 62 -9.99 -0.53 10.23
CA GLN A 62 -8.65 -0.06 10.59
C GLN A 62 -7.64 -0.22 9.45
N SER A 63 -7.89 -1.12 8.48
CA SER A 63 -7.00 -1.32 7.33
C SER A 63 -7.34 -0.46 6.11
N SER A 64 -8.58 -0.01 5.94
CA SER A 64 -9.03 0.73 4.74
C SER A 64 -8.36 2.08 4.51
N GLY A 65 -7.62 2.60 5.48
CA GLY A 65 -6.86 3.86 5.37
C GLY A 65 -5.35 3.68 5.25
N VAL A 66 -4.83 2.46 5.42
CA VAL A 66 -3.41 2.24 5.63
C VAL A 66 -2.64 2.21 4.33
N MET A 67 -1.79 3.21 4.13
CA MET A 67 -0.99 3.37 2.90
C MET A 67 0.42 2.78 2.99
N LYS A 68 0.85 2.34 4.18
CA LYS A 68 2.21 1.80 4.40
C LYS A 68 2.14 0.27 4.57
N PRO A 69 2.62 -0.53 3.60
CA PRO A 69 2.53 -1.99 3.68
C PRO A 69 3.36 -2.57 4.83
N GLY A 70 4.42 -1.88 5.27
CA GLY A 70 5.22 -2.28 6.42
C GLY A 70 4.43 -2.32 7.73
N ILE A 71 3.49 -1.39 7.93
CA ILE A 71 2.63 -1.35 9.12
C ILE A 71 1.73 -2.58 9.13
N LEU A 72 1.05 -2.85 8.01
CA LEU A 72 0.16 -4.01 7.87
C LEU A 72 0.91 -5.33 8.05
N SER A 73 2.13 -5.44 7.49
CA SER A 73 2.98 -6.62 7.65
C SER A 73 3.34 -6.89 9.11
N SER A 74 3.72 -5.86 9.87
CA SER A 74 4.02 -6.00 11.30
C SER A 74 2.80 -6.45 12.10
N VAL A 75 1.62 -5.91 11.78
CA VAL A 75 0.37 -6.23 12.44
C VAL A 75 -0.07 -7.65 12.11
N ASN A 76 0.12 -8.10 10.87
CA ASN A 76 -0.14 -9.48 10.44
C ASN A 76 0.71 -10.48 11.23
N LEU A 77 2.00 -10.22 11.38
CA LEU A 77 2.90 -11.07 12.18
C LEU A 77 2.48 -11.13 13.65
N ASN A 78 2.15 -9.99 14.25
CA ASN A 78 1.71 -9.92 15.65
C ASN A 78 0.34 -10.58 15.85
N LEU A 79 -0.58 -10.43 14.88
CA LEU A 79 -1.88 -11.10 14.91
C LEU A 79 -1.76 -12.61 14.72
N ALA A 80 -0.71 -13.12 14.07
CA ALA A 80 -0.49 -14.55 13.91
C ALA A 80 -0.06 -15.20 15.24
N THR A 81 0.57 -14.44 16.13
CA THR A 81 1.07 -14.91 17.43
C THR A 81 0.16 -14.55 18.60
N ALA A 82 -0.76 -13.59 18.42
CA ALA A 82 -1.71 -13.18 19.46
C ALA A 82 -2.49 -14.38 20.02
N GLN A 83 -2.66 -14.47 21.33
CA GLN A 83 -3.33 -15.60 21.98
C GLN A 83 -4.78 -15.31 22.36
N THR A 84 -5.17 -14.03 22.38
CA THR A 84 -6.49 -13.58 22.85
C THR A 84 -7.13 -12.58 21.90
N ILE A 85 -8.47 -12.51 21.96
CA ILE A 85 -9.26 -11.53 21.20
C ILE A 85 -8.89 -10.11 21.65
N GLU A 86 -8.67 -9.89 22.94
CA GLU A 86 -8.30 -8.59 23.51
C GLU A 86 -6.94 -8.09 23.00
N GLU A 87 -5.95 -8.98 22.90
CA GLU A 87 -4.65 -8.68 22.33
C GLU A 87 -4.77 -8.34 20.84
N ALA A 88 -5.47 -9.18 20.08
CA ALA A 88 -5.75 -8.94 18.66
C ALA A 88 -6.49 -7.60 18.43
N ARG A 89 -7.48 -7.28 19.27
CA ARG A 89 -8.22 -6.02 19.24
C ARG A 89 -7.31 -4.82 19.48
N LYS A 90 -6.41 -4.90 20.47
CA LYS A 90 -5.45 -3.82 20.76
C LYS A 90 -4.50 -3.59 19.58
N LEU A 91 -4.02 -4.66 18.94
CA LEU A 91 -3.18 -4.56 17.74
C LEU A 91 -3.92 -3.83 16.62
N LEU A 92 -5.16 -4.23 16.32
CA LEU A 92 -5.98 -3.58 15.27
C LEU A 92 -6.25 -2.10 15.56
N LEU A 93 -6.51 -1.73 16.82
CA LEU A 93 -6.78 -0.33 17.21
C LEU A 93 -5.53 0.57 17.15
N ASN A 94 -4.33 -0.01 17.15
CA ASN A 94 -3.09 0.75 17.08
C ASN A 94 -2.61 0.98 15.65
N ILE A 95 -3.16 0.27 14.65
CA ILE A 95 -2.84 0.44 13.24
C ILE A 95 -2.92 1.92 12.82
N SER A 96 -4.05 2.57 13.10
CA SER A 96 -4.28 3.98 12.73
C SER A 96 -3.36 4.96 13.47
N LYS A 97 -2.88 4.61 14.67
CA LYS A 97 -1.93 5.45 15.43
C LYS A 97 -0.53 5.36 14.85
N ASP A 98 -0.13 4.17 14.45
CA ASP A 98 1.20 3.93 13.88
C ASP A 98 1.31 4.47 12.46
N GLU A 99 0.19 4.64 11.75
CA GLU A 99 0.15 5.35 10.47
C GLU A 99 0.45 6.86 10.61
N THR A 100 -0.08 7.50 11.67
CA THR A 100 0.13 8.93 11.93
C THR A 100 1.49 9.30 12.53
N LYS A 101 2.29 8.31 12.96
CA LYS A 101 3.68 8.52 13.34
C LYS A 101 4.53 8.48 12.07
N HIS A 102 5.16 9.61 11.74
CA HIS A 102 5.97 9.92 10.55
C HIS A 102 5.19 10.63 9.44
#